data_AF-A0A3D3ES88-F1
#
_entry.id   AF-A0A3D3ES88-F1
#
_cell.length_a   1.000
_cell.length_b   1.000
_cell.length_c   1.000
_cell.angle_alpha   90.00
_cell.angle_beta   90.00
_cell.angle_gamma   90.00
#
_symmetry.space_group_name_H-M   'P 1'
#
loop_
_entity.id
_entity.type
_entity.pdbx_description
1 polymer ?
#
loop_
_entity_poly.entity_id
_entity_poly.type
_entity_poly.pdbx_seq_one_letter_code
_entity_poly.pdbx_strand_id
1 'polypeptide(L)'
;MRSVKNKGRKNLKDNRKKKNKADLTPDEKACVKGKSDKNAASDKKKYNVFQLFFKMVPSVFAAAPLVLTVDVILSIAHGVFWGVETFAQQKFFDAATAFAAGEIAIKRVIMFLCLLALANITCQILNGIANYIPTVVAEKVSGRLSIGIHQKIARLAPIDFEDTKKLDDINKAENGKNSAYWFVFLIISIFTFYVPYFAFMGWYLFHLKPILALTILLVFLPTAATQLIRTKVFTKLEDKSAPVRREYEYYESCMVSREYFKETRLLGGFTYFKNLFTDSLRLLQNLKFKATMKTNLIELGMRIVTVCGYFCILYMLFDALMKKEITVGAFAAVFNSIGMLYGIMEEVICRHIGEIAKNLGTI
;
A
#
# COMPACT_ATOMS: atom_id res chain seq x y z
N MET A 1 17.53 46.29 15.14
CA MET A 1 18.61 45.31 14.87
C MET A 1 18.25 44.13 13.94
N ARG A 2 16.97 43.81 13.64
CA ARG A 2 16.59 42.70 12.72
C ARG A 2 16.70 43.01 11.21
N SER A 3 16.80 44.28 10.81
CA SER A 3 16.86 44.67 9.37
C SER A 3 18.28 44.58 8.76
N VAL A 4 19.33 44.79 9.55
CA VAL A 4 20.73 44.81 9.06
C VAL A 4 21.28 43.40 8.77
N LYS A 5 20.84 42.37 9.52
CA LYS A 5 21.24 40.97 9.30
C LYS A 5 20.72 40.37 7.99
N ASN A 6 19.60 40.87 7.45
CA ASN A 6 19.02 40.36 6.20
C ASN A 6 19.66 40.95 4.93
N LYS A 7 20.23 42.17 4.99
CA LYS A 7 21.01 42.74 3.87
C LYS A 7 22.38 42.06 3.72
N GLY A 8 23.07 41.74 4.82
CA GLY A 8 24.35 41.03 4.79
C GLY A 8 24.28 39.59 4.24
N ARG A 9 23.17 38.88 4.47
CA ARG A 9 22.95 37.51 3.95
C ARG A 9 22.57 37.45 2.47
N LYS A 10 22.02 38.54 1.89
CA LYS A 10 21.73 38.65 0.45
C LYS A 10 23.01 38.96 -0.34
N ASN A 11 23.84 39.89 0.14
CA ASN A 11 25.09 40.26 -0.54
C ASN A 11 26.14 39.12 -0.57
N LEU A 12 26.20 38.26 0.46
CA LEU A 12 27.08 37.08 0.43
C LEU A 12 26.62 35.98 -0.54
N LYS A 13 25.32 35.92 -0.88
CA LYS A 13 24.78 34.94 -1.83
C LYS A 13 24.94 35.38 -3.29
N ASP A 14 24.92 36.69 -3.57
CA ASP A 14 25.15 37.21 -4.92
C ASP A 14 26.63 37.15 -5.33
N ASN A 15 27.58 37.37 -4.41
CA ASN A 15 29.01 37.28 -4.75
C ASN A 15 29.53 35.86 -5.00
N ARG A 16 28.80 34.80 -4.63
CA ARG A 16 29.17 33.40 -4.95
C ARG A 16 28.67 32.94 -6.32
N LYS A 17 27.84 33.72 -7.02
CA LYS A 17 27.24 33.35 -8.31
C LYS A 17 27.95 33.93 -9.54
N LYS A 18 29.05 34.67 -9.39
CA LYS A 18 29.84 35.23 -10.51
C LYS A 18 31.32 34.84 -10.47
N LYS A 19 31.61 33.54 -10.52
CA LYS A 19 32.88 33.06 -11.09
C LYS A 19 32.54 32.32 -12.38
N ASN A 20 32.97 32.84 -13.52
CA ASN A 20 32.89 32.14 -14.79
C ASN A 20 33.79 30.88 -14.72
N LYS A 21 33.38 29.79 -15.39
CA LYS A 21 34.12 28.50 -15.41
C LYS A 21 35.58 28.60 -15.89
N ALA A 22 36.00 29.74 -16.42
CA ALA A 22 37.37 30.02 -16.85
C ALA A 22 38.34 30.31 -15.68
N ASP A 23 37.85 30.82 -14.53
CA ASP A 23 38.68 31.31 -13.40
C ASP A 23 38.87 30.29 -12.25
N LEU A 24 38.69 28.99 -12.53
CA LEU A 24 38.88 27.93 -11.53
C LEU A 24 40.35 27.48 -11.53
N THR A 25 40.97 27.41 -10.34
CA THR A 25 42.32 26.85 -10.17
C THR A 25 42.33 25.35 -10.51
N PRO A 26 43.50 24.75 -10.79
CA PRO A 26 43.60 23.31 -11.11
C PRO A 26 42.96 22.41 -10.03
N ASP A 27 43.11 22.77 -8.75
CA ASP A 27 42.53 22.04 -7.61
C ASP A 27 41.01 22.22 -7.51
N GLU A 28 40.49 23.42 -7.79
CA GLU A 28 39.04 23.66 -7.88
C GLU A 28 38.43 22.91 -9.06
N LYS A 29 39.13 22.80 -10.20
CA LYS A 29 38.71 21.99 -11.35
C LYS A 29 38.74 20.50 -11.01
N ALA A 30 39.74 20.01 -10.28
CA ALA A 30 39.80 18.62 -9.81
C ALA A 30 38.68 18.30 -8.80
N CYS A 31 38.32 19.24 -7.92
CA CYS A 31 37.23 19.09 -6.95
C CYS A 31 35.83 19.19 -7.63
N VAL A 32 35.69 20.02 -8.67
CA VAL A 32 34.47 20.08 -9.50
C VAL A 32 34.35 18.84 -10.38
N LYS A 33 35.46 18.32 -10.93
CA LYS A 33 35.50 17.07 -11.69
C LYS A 33 35.21 15.87 -10.77
N GLY A 34 35.79 15.82 -9.57
CA GLY A 34 35.47 14.84 -8.54
C GLY A 34 34.04 14.94 -7.97
N LYS A 35 33.42 16.12 -7.98
CA LYS A 35 31.98 16.29 -7.66
C LYS A 35 31.07 15.94 -8.85
N SER A 36 31.51 16.18 -10.08
CA SER A 36 30.82 15.76 -11.31
C SER A 36 30.80 14.24 -11.42
N ASP A 37 31.93 13.59 -11.10
CA ASP A 37 32.07 12.12 -11.13
C ASP A 37 31.37 11.46 -9.93
N LYS A 38 31.26 12.13 -8.77
CA LYS A 38 30.41 11.68 -7.64
C LYS A 38 28.91 11.86 -7.88
N ASN A 39 28.52 12.79 -8.76
CA ASN A 39 27.13 13.01 -9.17
C ASN A 39 26.73 12.19 -10.42
N ALA A 40 27.67 11.50 -11.05
CA ALA A 40 27.38 10.37 -11.93
C ALA A 40 26.98 9.16 -11.07
N ALA A 41 25.88 9.29 -10.34
CA ALA A 41 25.13 8.13 -9.89
C ALA A 41 24.86 7.30 -11.16
N SER A 42 25.44 6.11 -11.22
CA SER A 42 25.17 5.13 -12.27
C SER A 42 23.68 5.13 -12.56
N ASP A 43 23.31 5.37 -13.82
CA ASP A 43 21.95 5.22 -14.34
C ASP A 43 21.49 3.77 -14.08
N LYS A 44 21.02 3.50 -12.86
CA LYS A 44 20.34 2.25 -12.53
C LYS A 44 19.06 2.28 -13.34
N LYS A 45 18.90 1.33 -14.28
CA LYS A 45 17.66 1.10 -15.04
C LYS A 45 16.48 1.23 -14.06
N LYS A 46 15.70 2.31 -14.18
CA LYS A 46 14.44 2.46 -13.46
C LYS A 46 13.48 1.44 -14.05
N TYR A 47 13.40 0.27 -13.42
CA TYR A 47 12.40 -0.72 -13.79
C TYR A 47 11.02 -0.12 -13.51
N ASN A 48 10.12 -0.20 -14.49
CA ASN A 48 8.72 0.09 -14.26
C ASN A 48 8.10 -1.06 -13.43
N VAL A 49 7.00 -0.79 -12.73
CA VAL A 49 6.28 -1.76 -11.87
C VAL A 49 6.02 -3.07 -12.60
N PHE A 50 5.54 -2.99 -13.85
CA PHE A 50 5.28 -4.16 -14.69
C PHE A 50 6.54 -4.94 -15.03
N GLN A 51 7.64 -4.26 -15.34
CA GLN A 51 8.91 -4.93 -15.65
C GLN A 51 9.46 -5.63 -14.41
N LEU A 52 9.33 -5.00 -13.24
CA LEU A 52 9.72 -5.60 -11.96
C LEU A 52 8.88 -6.83 -11.65
N PHE A 53 7.56 -6.74 -11.84
CA PHE A 53 6.64 -7.86 -11.67
C PHE A 53 7.02 -9.06 -12.52
N PHE A 54 7.15 -8.90 -13.84
CA PHE A 54 7.52 -10.00 -14.74
C PHE A 54 8.92 -10.57 -14.48
N LYS A 55 9.82 -9.79 -13.88
CA LYS A 55 11.15 -10.27 -13.48
C LYS A 55 11.11 -11.09 -12.18
N MET A 56 10.21 -10.76 -11.26
CA MET A 56 10.10 -11.38 -9.94
C MET A 56 9.25 -12.66 -9.96
N VAL A 57 8.19 -12.70 -10.78
CA VAL A 57 7.27 -13.83 -10.89
C VAL A 57 7.97 -15.18 -11.11
N PRO A 58 8.93 -15.34 -12.04
CA PRO A 58 9.60 -16.63 -12.25
C PRO A 58 10.34 -17.13 -11.01
N SER A 59 11.03 -16.23 -10.29
CA SER A 59 11.77 -16.57 -9.07
C SER A 59 10.84 -16.96 -7.93
N VAL A 60 9.70 -16.27 -7.80
CA VAL A 60 8.65 -16.58 -6.81
C VAL A 60 7.99 -17.92 -7.15
N PHE A 61 7.64 -18.14 -8.41
CA PHE A 61 6.99 -19.36 -8.87
C PHE A 61 7.90 -20.59 -8.73
N ALA A 62 9.19 -20.47 -9.06
CA ALA A 62 10.15 -21.55 -8.90
C ALA A 62 10.37 -21.97 -7.44
N ALA A 63 10.08 -21.10 -6.47
CA ALA A 63 10.24 -21.42 -5.06
C ALA A 63 9.14 -22.36 -4.52
N ALA A 64 7.90 -22.22 -5.00
CA ALA A 64 6.75 -22.99 -4.50
C ALA A 64 5.61 -23.13 -5.55
N PRO A 65 5.85 -23.80 -6.70
CA PRO A 65 4.94 -23.77 -7.84
C PRO A 65 3.57 -24.37 -7.52
N LEU A 66 3.54 -25.56 -6.89
CA LEU A 66 2.28 -26.26 -6.58
C LEU A 66 1.43 -25.47 -5.58
N VAL A 67 2.04 -24.94 -4.52
CA VAL A 67 1.33 -24.19 -3.48
C VAL A 67 0.79 -22.88 -4.05
N LEU A 68 1.55 -22.18 -4.90
CA LEU A 68 1.11 -20.96 -5.59
C LEU A 68 -0.04 -21.21 -6.57
N THR A 69 -0.02 -22.31 -7.33
CA THR A 69 -1.12 -22.65 -8.23
C THR A 69 -2.40 -22.93 -7.45
N VAL A 70 -2.30 -23.66 -6.33
CA VAL A 70 -3.45 -23.92 -5.44
C VAL A 70 -3.96 -22.60 -4.83
N ASP A 71 -3.06 -21.73 -4.37
CA ASP A 71 -3.41 -20.41 -3.80
C ASP A 71 -4.19 -19.54 -4.79
N VAL A 72 -3.76 -19.51 -6.06
CA VAL A 72 -4.45 -18.76 -7.13
C VAL A 72 -5.87 -19.31 -7.37
N ILE A 73 -6.02 -20.63 -7.47
CA ILE A 73 -7.34 -21.26 -7.68
C ILE A 73 -8.27 -20.98 -6.50
N LEU A 74 -7.76 -21.15 -5.28
CA LEU A 74 -8.52 -20.90 -4.07
C LEU A 74 -8.87 -19.42 -3.89
N SER A 75 -8.01 -18.50 -4.32
CA SER A 75 -8.30 -17.06 -4.33
C SER A 75 -9.47 -16.71 -5.25
N ILE A 76 -9.53 -17.32 -6.44
CA ILE A 76 -10.65 -17.15 -7.39
C ILE A 76 -11.93 -17.72 -6.80
N ALA A 77 -11.87 -18.93 -6.26
CA ALA A 77 -13.01 -19.54 -5.57
C ALA A 77 -13.48 -18.64 -4.43
N HIS A 78 -12.57 -18.13 -3.61
CA HIS A 78 -12.88 -17.27 -2.47
C HIS A 78 -13.60 -15.98 -2.90
N GLY A 79 -13.09 -15.28 -3.91
CA GLY A 79 -13.73 -14.07 -4.44
C GLY A 79 -15.15 -14.33 -4.96
N VAL A 80 -15.35 -15.44 -5.67
CA VAL A 80 -16.69 -15.82 -6.18
C VAL A 80 -17.62 -16.22 -5.04
N PHE A 81 -17.15 -16.99 -4.06
CA PHE A 81 -17.97 -17.50 -2.96
C PHE A 81 -18.54 -16.40 -2.06
N TRP A 82 -17.81 -15.29 -1.87
CA TRP A 82 -18.35 -14.10 -1.23
C TRP A 82 -19.58 -13.52 -1.95
N GLY A 83 -19.59 -13.57 -3.28
CA GLY A 83 -20.78 -13.23 -4.08
C GLY A 83 -21.89 -14.27 -3.95
N VAL A 84 -21.55 -15.56 -3.97
CA VAL A 84 -22.51 -16.66 -3.79
C VAL A 84 -23.19 -16.59 -2.43
N GLU A 85 -22.49 -16.17 -1.37
CA GLU A 85 -23.07 -15.97 -0.05
C GLU A 85 -24.21 -14.94 -0.08
N THR A 86 -24.01 -13.81 -0.77
CA THR A 86 -25.06 -12.79 -0.96
C THR A 86 -26.25 -13.37 -1.71
N PHE A 87 -26.00 -14.14 -2.78
CA PHE A 87 -27.07 -14.81 -3.54
C PHE A 87 -27.83 -15.83 -2.69
N ALA A 88 -27.14 -16.64 -1.89
CA ALA A 88 -27.74 -17.62 -0.99
C ALA A 88 -28.59 -16.92 0.08
N GLN A 89 -28.14 -15.77 0.58
CA GLN A 89 -28.87 -14.95 1.54
C GLN A 89 -30.19 -14.46 0.93
N GLN A 90 -30.18 -13.99 -0.33
CA GLN A 90 -31.42 -13.62 -1.02
C GLN A 90 -32.38 -14.80 -1.08
N LYS A 91 -31.91 -15.98 -1.53
CA LYS A 91 -32.78 -17.16 -1.68
C LYS A 91 -33.41 -17.61 -0.38
N PHE A 92 -32.67 -17.52 0.73
CA PHE A 92 -33.21 -17.79 2.06
C PHE A 92 -34.31 -16.81 2.45
N PHE A 93 -34.08 -15.49 2.31
CA PHE A 93 -35.08 -14.51 2.67
C PHE A 93 -36.31 -14.55 1.75
N ASP A 94 -36.14 -14.76 0.45
CA ASP A 94 -37.25 -14.95 -0.49
C ASP A 94 -38.12 -16.15 -0.08
N ALA A 95 -37.49 -17.26 0.31
CA ALA A 95 -38.22 -18.43 0.81
C ALA A 95 -38.92 -18.16 2.14
N ALA A 96 -38.29 -17.43 3.06
CA ALA A 96 -38.91 -17.05 4.32
C ALA A 96 -40.15 -16.17 4.11
N THR A 97 -40.08 -15.20 3.19
CA THR A 97 -41.21 -14.34 2.83
C THR A 97 -42.34 -15.14 2.17
N ALA A 98 -42.03 -16.02 1.23
CA ALA A 98 -43.04 -16.88 0.57
C ALA A 98 -43.70 -17.87 1.55
N PHE A 99 -42.96 -18.38 2.53
CA PHE A 99 -43.51 -19.23 3.58
C PHE A 99 -44.48 -18.46 4.48
N ALA A 100 -44.12 -17.22 4.87
CA ALA A 100 -44.99 -16.34 5.65
C ALA A 100 -46.28 -15.97 4.91
N ALA A 101 -46.23 -15.91 3.57
CA ALA A 101 -47.39 -15.72 2.71
C ALA A 101 -48.22 -17.00 2.48
N GLY A 102 -47.78 -18.16 2.98
CA GLY A 102 -48.45 -19.45 2.80
C GLY A 102 -48.24 -20.11 1.42
N GLU A 103 -47.30 -19.60 0.61
CA GLU A 103 -47.11 -20.04 -0.78
C GLU A 103 -46.23 -21.30 -0.91
N ILE A 104 -45.38 -21.57 0.08
CA ILE A 104 -44.44 -22.70 0.05
C ILE A 104 -44.42 -23.46 1.37
N ALA A 105 -43.96 -24.71 1.34
CA ALA A 105 -43.75 -25.52 2.53
C ALA A 105 -42.44 -25.15 3.26
N ILE A 106 -42.42 -25.32 4.59
CA ILE A 106 -41.24 -25.07 5.45
C ILE A 106 -39.99 -25.84 4.99
N LYS A 107 -40.16 -27.01 4.37
CA LYS A 107 -39.07 -27.81 3.80
C LYS A 107 -38.20 -27.01 2.82
N ARG A 108 -38.79 -26.13 2.00
CA ARG A 108 -38.04 -25.27 1.08
C ARG A 108 -37.23 -24.20 1.82
N VAL A 109 -37.78 -23.64 2.90
CA VAL A 109 -37.07 -22.67 3.76
C VAL A 109 -35.84 -23.32 4.38
N ILE A 110 -35.99 -24.51 4.96
CA ILE A 110 -34.89 -25.29 5.56
C ILE A 110 -33.81 -25.59 4.51
N MET A 111 -34.19 -25.96 3.29
CA MET A 111 -33.23 -26.21 2.20
C MET A 111 -32.39 -24.97 1.88
N PHE A 112 -33.00 -23.78 1.76
CA PHE A 112 -32.25 -22.54 1.50
C PHE A 112 -31.47 -22.06 2.72
N LEU A 113 -31.92 -22.35 3.93
CA LEU A 113 -31.12 -22.13 5.15
C LEU A 113 -29.85 -23.00 5.15
N CYS A 114 -29.96 -24.27 4.78
CA CYS A 114 -28.81 -25.16 4.62
C CYS A 114 -27.85 -24.65 3.54
N LEU A 115 -28.36 -24.14 2.42
CA LEU A 115 -27.55 -23.51 1.37
C LEU A 115 -26.79 -22.29 1.91
N LEU A 116 -27.46 -21.40 2.63
CA LEU A 116 -26.84 -20.21 3.23
C LEU A 116 -25.77 -20.60 4.26
N ALA A 117 -26.04 -21.59 5.10
CA ALA A 117 -25.09 -22.11 6.09
C ALA A 117 -23.85 -22.70 5.40
N LEU A 118 -24.04 -23.50 4.35
CA LEU A 118 -22.93 -24.07 3.58
C LEU A 118 -22.10 -22.99 2.88
N ALA A 119 -22.74 -21.96 2.32
CA ALA A 119 -22.05 -20.82 1.72
C ALA A 119 -21.19 -20.10 2.76
N ASN A 120 -21.75 -19.80 3.94
CA ASN A 120 -21.03 -19.17 5.04
C ASN A 120 -19.82 -19.99 5.52
N ILE A 121 -20.02 -21.30 5.76
CA ILE A 121 -18.93 -22.19 6.19
C ILE A 121 -17.82 -22.22 5.13
N THR A 122 -18.19 -22.29 3.85
CA THR A 122 -17.22 -22.31 2.75
C THR A 122 -16.44 -21.00 2.67
N CYS A 123 -17.11 -19.84 2.78
CA CYS A 123 -16.46 -18.54 2.84
C CYS A 123 -15.46 -18.47 4.00
N GLN A 124 -15.83 -18.92 5.20
CA GLN A 124 -14.93 -18.88 6.36
C GLN A 124 -13.71 -19.79 6.20
N ILE A 125 -13.88 -20.99 5.64
CA ILE A 125 -12.77 -21.89 5.33
C ILE A 125 -11.84 -21.26 4.29
N LEU A 126 -12.40 -20.74 3.19
CA LEU A 126 -11.62 -20.08 2.14
C LEU A 126 -10.89 -18.84 2.67
N ASN A 127 -11.52 -18.05 3.53
CA ASN A 127 -10.90 -16.90 4.19
C ASN A 127 -9.73 -17.33 5.08
N GLY A 128 -9.88 -18.39 5.88
CA GLY A 128 -8.79 -18.94 6.68
C GLY A 128 -7.60 -19.38 5.81
N ILE A 129 -7.90 -20.10 4.71
CA ILE A 129 -6.88 -20.58 3.77
C ILE A 129 -6.18 -19.40 3.06
N ALA A 130 -6.94 -18.42 2.59
CA ALA A 130 -6.43 -17.24 1.88
C ALA A 130 -5.54 -16.35 2.77
N ASN A 131 -5.70 -16.39 4.09
CA ASN A 131 -4.81 -15.70 5.02
C ASN A 131 -3.59 -16.54 5.41
N TYR A 132 -3.72 -17.88 5.45
CA TYR A 132 -2.66 -18.78 5.87
C TYR A 132 -1.65 -19.09 4.75
N ILE A 133 -2.10 -19.54 3.57
CA ILE A 133 -1.20 -20.00 2.50
C ILE A 133 -0.20 -18.92 2.08
N PRO A 134 -0.60 -17.64 1.88
CA PRO A 134 0.36 -16.61 1.49
C PRO A 134 1.51 -16.41 2.47
N THR A 135 1.27 -16.58 3.77
CA THR A 135 2.34 -16.44 4.79
C THR A 135 3.36 -17.58 4.68
N VAL A 136 2.89 -18.81 4.50
CA VAL A 136 3.77 -19.99 4.29
C VAL A 136 4.57 -19.85 2.99
N VAL A 137 3.94 -19.36 1.92
CA VAL A 137 4.64 -19.14 0.64
C VAL A 137 5.67 -18.02 0.77
N ALA A 138 5.34 -16.92 1.47
CA ALA A 138 6.27 -15.83 1.71
C ALA A 138 7.56 -16.31 2.38
N GLU A 139 7.46 -17.16 3.40
CA GLU A 139 8.61 -17.74 4.10
C GLU A 139 9.46 -18.64 3.18
N LYS A 140 8.81 -19.52 2.40
CA LYS A 140 9.51 -20.40 1.45
C LYS A 140 10.25 -19.60 0.37
N VAL A 141 9.61 -18.57 -0.17
CA VAL A 141 10.20 -17.67 -1.17
C VAL A 141 11.38 -16.91 -0.55
N SER A 142 11.21 -16.32 0.63
CA SER A 142 12.28 -15.60 1.33
C SER A 142 13.48 -16.51 1.59
N GLY A 143 13.27 -17.74 2.06
CA GLY A 143 14.33 -18.73 2.27
C GLY A 143 15.10 -19.07 0.98
N ARG A 144 14.38 -19.36 -0.12
CA ARG A 144 14.98 -19.63 -1.44
C ARG A 144 15.79 -18.45 -1.97
N LEU A 145 15.24 -17.23 -1.87
CA LEU A 145 15.93 -16.01 -2.27
C LEU A 145 17.17 -15.76 -1.39
N SER A 146 17.09 -16.02 -0.10
CA SER A 146 18.23 -15.90 0.83
C SER A 146 19.39 -16.80 0.42
N ILE A 147 19.12 -18.06 0.07
CA ILE A 147 20.15 -18.98 -0.43
C ILE A 147 20.81 -18.43 -1.69
N GLY A 148 20.02 -17.97 -2.66
CA GLY A 148 20.55 -17.39 -3.90
C GLY A 148 21.39 -16.13 -3.67
N ILE A 149 20.96 -15.26 -2.76
CA ILE A 149 21.71 -14.05 -2.35
C ILE A 149 23.04 -14.44 -1.71
N HIS A 150 23.03 -15.33 -0.70
CA HIS A 150 24.27 -15.74 -0.02
C HIS A 150 25.24 -16.50 -0.93
N GLN A 151 24.74 -17.37 -1.83
CA GLN A 151 25.60 -18.04 -2.81
C GLN A 151 26.28 -17.05 -3.76
N LYS A 152 25.61 -15.94 -4.09
CA LYS A 152 26.19 -14.89 -4.92
C LYS A 152 27.21 -14.05 -4.15
N ILE A 153 26.92 -13.73 -2.89
CA ILE A 153 27.84 -13.02 -1.98
C ILE A 153 29.13 -13.85 -1.77
N ALA A 154 29.01 -15.16 -1.57
CA ALA A 154 30.15 -16.06 -1.37
C ALA A 154 31.11 -16.15 -2.57
N ARG A 155 30.69 -15.69 -3.76
CA ARG A 155 31.48 -15.65 -4.99
C ARG A 155 32.08 -14.28 -5.28
N LEU A 156 31.81 -13.27 -4.44
CA LEU A 156 32.39 -11.94 -4.59
C LEU A 156 33.87 -11.95 -4.22
N ALA A 157 34.67 -11.14 -4.91
CA ALA A 157 36.07 -11.00 -4.55
C ALA A 157 36.17 -10.21 -3.22
N PRO A 158 37.17 -10.46 -2.37
CA PRO A 158 37.35 -9.71 -1.13
C PRO A 158 37.36 -8.19 -1.33
N ILE A 159 37.90 -7.71 -2.45
CA ILE A 159 37.92 -6.28 -2.81
C ILE A 159 36.53 -5.68 -3.05
N ASP A 160 35.53 -6.49 -3.44
CA ASP A 160 34.15 -6.01 -3.62
C ASP A 160 33.50 -5.61 -2.28
N PHE A 161 34.01 -6.11 -1.14
CA PHE A 161 33.50 -5.74 0.19
C PHE A 161 34.01 -4.38 0.67
N GLU A 162 35.00 -3.79 0.00
CA GLU A 162 35.46 -2.42 0.24
C GLU A 162 34.67 -1.38 -0.59
N ASP A 163 33.91 -1.84 -1.60
CA ASP A 163 33.04 -0.96 -2.40
C ASP A 163 31.69 -0.74 -1.70
N THR A 164 31.52 0.45 -1.13
CA THR A 164 30.25 0.92 -0.54
C THR A 164 29.02 0.72 -1.43
N LYS A 165 29.15 0.76 -2.77
CA LYS A 165 28.03 0.51 -3.69
C LYS A 165 27.63 -0.96 -3.71
N LYS A 166 28.60 -1.87 -3.63
CA LYS A 166 28.35 -3.32 -3.54
C LYS A 166 27.70 -3.67 -2.21
N LEU A 167 28.16 -3.08 -1.11
CA LEU A 167 27.54 -3.25 0.21
C LEU A 167 26.09 -2.76 0.23
N ASP A 168 25.80 -1.62 -0.40
CA ASP A 168 24.44 -1.11 -0.56
C ASP A 168 23.56 -2.06 -1.40
N ASP A 169 24.10 -2.63 -2.50
CA ASP A 169 23.39 -3.62 -3.31
C ASP A 169 23.10 -4.92 -2.55
N ILE A 170 24.04 -5.39 -1.71
CA ILE A 170 23.84 -6.55 -0.81
C ILE A 170 22.74 -6.25 0.19
N ASN A 171 22.80 -5.10 0.87
CA ASN A 171 21.80 -4.70 1.85
C ASN A 171 20.42 -4.53 1.21
N LYS A 172 20.35 -4.00 -0.02
CA LYS A 172 19.09 -3.90 -0.78
C LYS A 172 18.54 -5.26 -1.15
N ALA A 173 19.37 -6.18 -1.61
CA ALA A 173 18.93 -7.54 -1.93
C ALA A 173 18.37 -8.25 -0.68
N GLU A 174 19.04 -8.09 0.46
CA GLU A 174 18.64 -8.72 1.73
C GLU A 174 17.34 -8.13 2.29
N ASN A 175 17.16 -6.81 2.22
CA ASN A 175 15.89 -6.18 2.61
C ASN A 175 14.76 -6.45 1.62
N GLY A 176 15.06 -6.41 0.32
CA GLY A 176 14.09 -6.58 -0.76
C GLY A 176 13.50 -7.99 -0.83
N LYS A 177 14.24 -9.03 -0.40
CA LYS A 177 13.75 -10.42 -0.41
C LYS A 177 12.47 -10.62 0.41
N ASN A 178 12.32 -9.88 1.50
CA ASN A 178 11.15 -9.98 2.39
C ASN A 178 9.89 -9.34 1.79
N SER A 179 10.07 -8.36 0.90
CA SER A 179 8.97 -7.68 0.19
C SER A 179 8.65 -8.31 -1.16
N ALA A 180 9.58 -9.10 -1.72
CA ALA A 180 9.51 -9.71 -3.04
C ALA A 180 8.21 -10.51 -3.29
N TYR A 181 7.90 -11.44 -2.38
CA TYR A 181 6.69 -12.25 -2.48
C TYR A 181 5.43 -11.39 -2.42
N TRP A 182 5.32 -10.55 -1.39
CA TRP A 182 4.15 -9.71 -1.18
C TRP A 182 3.90 -8.79 -2.38
N PHE A 183 4.94 -8.19 -2.96
CA PHE A 183 4.78 -7.39 -4.17
C PHE A 183 4.12 -8.17 -5.33
N VAL A 184 4.56 -9.41 -5.60
CA VAL A 184 3.98 -10.25 -6.64
C VAL A 184 2.57 -10.70 -6.26
N PHE A 185 2.37 -11.14 -5.02
CA PHE A 185 1.10 -11.61 -4.49
C PHE A 185 0.02 -10.53 -4.55
N LEU A 186 0.31 -9.30 -4.12
CA LEU A 186 -0.65 -8.19 -4.12
C LEU A 186 -1.13 -7.84 -5.53
N ILE A 187 -0.28 -7.97 -6.56
CA ILE A 187 -0.67 -7.75 -7.95
C ILE A 187 -1.52 -8.90 -8.46
N ILE A 188 -1.16 -10.15 -8.15
CA ILE A 188 -1.93 -11.33 -8.53
C ILE A 188 -3.32 -11.31 -7.87
N SER A 189 -3.41 -10.97 -6.58
CA SER A 189 -4.67 -10.97 -5.82
C SER A 189 -5.72 -10.00 -6.38
N ILE A 190 -5.30 -8.89 -6.99
CA ILE A 190 -6.19 -7.98 -7.75
C ILE A 190 -6.97 -8.75 -8.81
N PHE A 191 -6.29 -9.61 -9.58
CA PHE A 191 -6.91 -10.36 -10.67
C PHE A 191 -7.54 -11.67 -10.22
N THR A 192 -7.05 -12.28 -9.13
CA THR A 192 -7.52 -13.60 -8.70
C THR A 192 -8.57 -13.56 -7.61
N PHE A 193 -8.65 -12.52 -6.77
CA PHE A 193 -9.68 -12.42 -5.72
C PHE A 193 -10.66 -11.28 -6.02
N TYR A 194 -10.14 -10.08 -6.22
CA TYR A 194 -10.97 -8.87 -6.27
C TYR A 194 -11.77 -8.73 -7.56
N VAL A 195 -11.13 -8.92 -8.73
CA VAL A 195 -11.84 -8.89 -10.02
C VAL A 195 -12.96 -9.95 -10.08
N PRO A 196 -12.74 -11.23 -9.70
CA PRO A 196 -13.82 -12.22 -9.66
C PRO A 196 -14.97 -11.84 -8.73
N TYR A 197 -14.67 -11.32 -7.53
CA TYR A 197 -15.69 -10.84 -6.60
C TYR A 197 -16.54 -9.70 -7.20
N PHE A 198 -15.89 -8.64 -7.68
CA PHE A 198 -16.62 -7.49 -8.26
C PHE A 198 -17.33 -7.84 -9.56
N ALA A 199 -16.80 -8.79 -10.35
CA ALA A 199 -17.48 -9.30 -11.53
C ALA A 199 -18.76 -10.06 -11.16
N PHE A 200 -18.70 -10.95 -10.17
CA PHE A 200 -19.88 -11.67 -9.68
C PHE A 200 -20.91 -10.70 -9.09
N MET A 201 -20.50 -9.81 -8.18
CA MET A 201 -21.39 -8.84 -7.57
C MET A 201 -21.97 -7.85 -8.59
N GLY A 202 -21.17 -7.42 -9.57
CA GLY A 202 -21.64 -6.57 -10.67
C GLY A 202 -22.69 -7.27 -11.52
N TRP A 203 -22.44 -8.52 -11.91
CA TRP A 203 -23.42 -9.35 -12.63
C TRP A 203 -24.71 -9.52 -11.81
N TYR A 204 -24.59 -9.87 -10.52
CA TYR A 204 -25.72 -10.08 -9.61
C TYR A 204 -26.58 -8.81 -9.48
N LEU A 205 -25.97 -7.66 -9.18
CA LEU A 205 -26.68 -6.39 -9.04
C LEU A 205 -27.33 -5.94 -10.35
N PHE A 206 -26.63 -6.13 -11.48
CA PHE A 206 -27.16 -5.77 -12.80
C PHE A 206 -28.38 -6.63 -13.17
N HIS A 207 -28.35 -7.92 -12.84
CA HIS A 207 -29.47 -8.83 -13.08
C HIS A 207 -30.69 -8.52 -12.19
N LEU A 208 -30.48 -8.06 -10.94
CA LEU A 208 -31.57 -7.59 -10.09
C LEU A 208 -32.22 -6.33 -10.66
N LYS A 209 -31.42 -5.28 -10.91
CA LYS A 209 -31.86 -4.05 -11.56
C LYS A 209 -30.62 -3.30 -12.04
N PRO A 210 -30.49 -2.95 -13.33
CA PRO A 210 -29.28 -2.32 -13.86
C PRO A 210 -28.80 -1.08 -13.09
N ILE A 211 -29.72 -0.29 -12.52
CA ILE A 211 -29.36 0.89 -11.73
C ILE A 211 -28.59 0.53 -10.44
N LEU A 212 -28.80 -0.65 -9.85
CA LEU A 212 -28.10 -1.10 -8.63
C LEU A 212 -26.61 -1.37 -8.88
N ALA A 213 -26.19 -1.56 -10.13
CA ALA A 213 -24.76 -1.64 -10.45
C ALA A 213 -24.01 -0.32 -10.11
N LEU A 214 -24.72 0.83 -10.06
CA LEU A 214 -24.14 2.11 -9.62
C LEU A 214 -23.67 2.06 -8.15
N THR A 215 -24.18 1.14 -7.34
CA THR A 215 -23.70 0.91 -5.96
C THR A 215 -22.20 0.63 -5.91
N ILE A 216 -21.66 -0.12 -6.88
CA ILE A 216 -20.22 -0.39 -6.93
C ILE A 216 -19.43 0.90 -7.17
N LEU A 217 -19.92 1.79 -8.05
CA LEU A 217 -19.27 3.08 -8.31
C LEU A 217 -19.34 4.01 -7.09
N LEU A 218 -20.49 4.04 -6.40
CA LEU A 218 -20.66 4.83 -5.17
C LEU A 218 -19.72 4.39 -4.05
N VAL A 219 -19.42 3.09 -3.98
CA VAL A 219 -18.43 2.52 -3.05
C VAL A 219 -17.00 2.83 -3.48
N PHE A 220 -16.72 2.72 -4.79
CA PHE A 220 -15.39 2.90 -5.37
C PHE A 220 -14.87 4.34 -5.28
N LEU A 221 -15.70 5.33 -5.66
CA LEU A 221 -15.26 6.71 -5.78
C LEU A 221 -14.66 7.32 -4.49
N PRO A 222 -15.31 7.25 -3.32
CA PRO A 222 -14.78 7.85 -2.09
C PRO A 222 -13.52 7.13 -1.59
N THR A 223 -13.49 5.80 -1.70
CA THR A 223 -12.34 4.98 -1.28
C THR A 223 -11.12 5.25 -2.18
N ALA A 224 -11.29 5.23 -3.50
CA ALA A 224 -10.25 5.58 -4.47
C ALA A 224 -9.72 7.00 -4.29
N ALA A 225 -10.62 7.99 -4.15
CA ALA A 225 -10.23 9.39 -3.98
C ALA A 225 -9.39 9.61 -2.71
N THR A 226 -9.81 9.00 -1.59
CA THR A 226 -9.07 9.07 -0.31
C THR A 226 -7.63 8.57 -0.49
N GLN A 227 -7.45 7.42 -1.14
CA GLN A 227 -6.13 6.82 -1.29
C GLN A 227 -5.23 7.56 -2.27
N LEU A 228 -5.78 8.05 -3.40
CA LEU A 228 -5.01 8.85 -4.35
C LEU A 228 -4.48 10.13 -3.70
N ILE A 229 -5.29 10.77 -2.86
CA ILE A 229 -4.88 11.96 -2.11
C ILE A 229 -3.84 11.59 -1.04
N ARG A 230 -4.08 10.53 -0.25
CA ARG A 230 -3.14 10.03 0.76
C ARG A 230 -1.77 9.79 0.14
N THR A 231 -1.71 9.03 -0.95
CA THR A 231 -0.47 8.71 -1.66
C THR A 231 0.28 9.99 -2.03
N LYS A 232 -0.38 10.95 -2.70
CA LYS A 232 0.25 12.22 -3.08
C LYS A 232 0.76 13.03 -1.89
N VAL A 233 0.01 13.08 -0.79
CA VAL A 233 0.41 13.82 0.42
C VAL A 233 1.62 13.17 1.07
N PHE A 234 1.64 11.84 1.20
CA PHE A 234 2.73 11.11 1.83
C PHE A 234 4.00 11.03 0.99
N THR A 235 3.90 10.95 -0.35
CA THR A 235 5.07 11.09 -1.23
C THR A 235 5.73 12.45 -1.03
N LYS A 236 4.95 13.54 -1.01
CA LYS A 236 5.47 14.89 -0.77
C LYS A 236 6.00 15.09 0.66
N LEU A 237 5.46 14.34 1.62
CA LEU A 237 5.99 14.31 2.98
C LEU A 237 7.36 13.66 3.00
N GLU A 238 7.55 12.49 2.39
CA GLU A 238 8.83 11.80 2.35
C GLU A 238 9.92 12.67 1.69
N ASP A 239 9.61 13.35 0.59
CA ASP A 239 10.54 14.28 -0.07
C ASP A 239 11.03 15.41 0.86
N LYS A 240 10.16 15.90 1.74
CA LYS A 240 10.49 16.97 2.71
C LYS A 240 11.12 16.42 3.99
N SER A 241 10.73 15.22 4.40
CA SER A 241 11.18 14.57 5.63
C SER A 241 12.57 13.98 5.48
N ALA A 242 12.93 13.47 4.30
CA ALA A 242 14.23 12.86 4.04
C ALA A 242 15.45 13.76 4.38
N PRO A 243 15.53 15.04 3.95
CA PRO A 243 16.66 15.90 4.32
C PRO A 243 16.69 16.23 5.81
N VAL A 244 15.54 16.52 6.43
CA VAL A 244 15.45 16.81 7.87
C VAL A 244 15.83 15.58 8.70
N ARG A 245 15.51 14.37 8.21
CA ARG A 245 15.93 13.10 8.80
C ARG A 245 17.45 12.98 8.83
N ARG A 246 18.09 13.20 7.68
CA ARG A 246 19.56 13.19 7.58
C ARG A 246 20.24 14.22 8.50
N GLU A 247 19.63 15.40 8.65
CA GLU A 247 20.17 16.43 9.55
C GLU A 247 20.13 15.99 11.01
N TYR A 248 18.98 15.52 11.52
CA TYR A 248 18.91 15.12 12.93
C TYR A 248 19.78 13.88 13.19
N GLU A 249 19.85 12.92 12.26
CA GLU A 249 20.72 11.73 12.38
C GLU A 249 22.21 12.13 12.44
N TYR A 250 22.61 13.16 11.68
CA TYR A 250 23.95 13.72 11.75
C TYR A 250 24.21 14.40 13.11
N TYR A 251 23.29 15.24 13.59
CA TYR A 251 23.43 15.89 14.89
C TYR A 251 23.44 14.90 16.06
N GLU A 252 22.63 13.85 15.98
CA GLU A 252 22.67 12.71 16.89
C GLU A 252 24.05 12.06 16.89
N SER A 253 24.59 11.76 15.70
CA SER A 253 25.92 11.18 15.54
C SER A 253 27.00 12.06 16.18
N CYS A 254 26.95 13.38 16.03
CA CYS A 254 27.90 14.29 16.70
C CYS A 254 27.86 14.20 18.24
N MET A 255 26.75 13.77 18.84
CA MET A 255 26.61 13.63 20.29
C MET A 255 26.97 12.25 20.81
N VAL A 256 26.65 11.17 20.08
CA VAL A 256 26.73 9.80 20.60
C VAL A 256 27.67 8.86 19.84
N SER A 257 28.07 9.21 18.61
CA SER A 257 28.94 8.34 17.82
C SER A 257 30.34 8.26 18.41
N ARG A 258 30.99 7.10 18.24
CA ARG A 258 32.35 6.85 18.73
C ARG A 258 33.39 7.85 18.19
N GLU A 259 33.18 8.33 16.96
CA GLU A 259 34.08 9.26 16.27
C GLU A 259 34.07 10.65 16.94
N TYR A 260 32.87 11.19 17.25
CA TYR A 260 32.71 12.57 17.71
C TYR A 260 32.51 12.72 19.23
N PHE A 261 32.14 11.65 19.94
CA PHE A 261 31.74 11.72 21.36
C PHE A 261 32.78 12.41 22.27
N LYS A 262 34.06 12.04 22.14
CA LYS A 262 35.13 12.59 22.98
C LYS A 262 35.36 14.07 22.67
N GLU A 263 35.40 14.44 21.40
CA GLU A 263 35.61 15.82 20.95
C GLU A 263 34.47 16.74 21.39
N THR A 264 33.22 16.32 21.15
CA THR A 264 32.01 17.06 21.56
C THR A 264 31.95 17.26 23.07
N ARG A 265 32.40 16.26 23.86
CA ARG A 265 32.40 16.37 25.33
C ARG A 265 33.56 17.23 25.86
N LEU A 266 34.76 17.09 25.29
CA LEU A 266 35.92 17.91 25.65
C LEU A 266 35.70 19.39 25.35
N LEU A 267 35.07 19.71 24.22
CA LEU A 267 34.77 21.09 23.81
C LEU A 267 33.49 21.66 24.44
N GLY A 268 32.76 20.88 25.24
CA GLY A 268 31.47 21.30 25.81
C GLY A 268 30.36 21.55 24.77
N GLY A 269 30.51 21.03 23.55
CA GLY A 269 29.61 21.27 22.42
C GLY A 269 28.27 20.52 22.49
N PHE A 270 28.03 19.70 23.50
CA PHE A 270 26.83 18.86 23.62
C PHE A 270 25.53 19.66 23.53
N THR A 271 25.42 20.76 24.27
CA THR A 271 24.19 21.58 24.29
C THR A 271 23.88 22.17 22.92
N TYR A 272 24.91 22.52 22.13
CA TYR A 272 24.74 23.03 20.77
C TYR A 272 24.12 21.98 19.84
N PHE A 273 24.70 20.77 19.79
CA PHE A 273 24.17 19.68 18.97
C PHE A 273 22.81 19.17 19.47
N LYS A 274 22.58 19.15 20.78
CA LYS A 274 21.28 18.80 21.36
C LYS A 274 20.18 19.75 20.90
N ASN A 275 20.47 21.06 20.85
CA ASN A 275 19.50 22.05 20.37
C ASN A 275 19.21 21.86 18.87
N LEU A 276 20.24 21.69 18.04
CA LEU A 276 20.08 21.41 16.61
C LEU A 276 19.27 20.13 16.36
N PHE A 277 19.59 19.05 17.07
CA PHE A 277 18.86 17.79 17.03
C PHE A 277 17.38 18.00 17.39
N THR A 278 17.11 18.66 18.52
CA THR A 278 15.74 18.89 19.01
C THR A 278 14.94 19.75 18.04
N ASP A 279 15.55 20.76 17.44
CA ASP A 279 14.89 21.65 16.47
C ASP A 279 14.58 20.92 15.15
N SER A 280 15.51 20.15 14.61
CA SER A 280 15.27 19.32 13.41
C SER A 280 14.23 18.22 13.69
N LEU A 281 14.24 17.61 14.88
CA LEU A 281 13.23 16.63 15.28
C LEU A 281 11.84 17.27 15.39
N ARG A 282 11.72 18.44 16.01
CA ARG A 282 10.46 19.21 16.05
C ARG A 282 9.97 19.59 14.66
N LEU A 283 10.88 19.99 13.76
CA LEU A 283 10.54 20.28 12.37
C LEU A 283 9.97 19.04 11.67
N LEU A 284 10.63 17.89 11.83
CA LEU A 284 10.16 16.62 11.26
C LEU A 284 8.77 16.24 11.80
N GLN A 285 8.56 16.36 13.11
CA GLN A 285 7.26 16.09 13.73
C GLN A 285 6.18 17.04 13.23
N ASN A 286 6.48 18.33 13.09
CA ASN A 286 5.54 19.31 12.53
C ASN A 286 5.17 19.01 11.07
N LEU A 287 6.14 18.55 10.26
CA LEU A 287 5.87 18.12 8.89
C LEU A 287 4.94 16.91 8.86
N LYS A 288 5.24 15.88 9.66
CA LYS A 288 4.39 14.69 9.80
C LYS A 288 2.99 15.05 10.28
N PHE A 289 2.89 15.85 11.35
CA PHE A 289 1.61 16.28 11.91
C PHE A 289 0.74 17.01 10.87
N LYS A 290 1.31 17.96 10.11
CA LYS A 290 0.58 18.66 9.05
C LYS A 290 0.08 17.72 7.96
N ALA A 291 0.88 16.74 7.55
CA ALA A 291 0.50 15.76 6.54
C ALA A 291 -0.59 14.81 7.05
N THR A 292 -0.45 14.32 8.29
CA THR A 292 -1.44 13.45 8.95
C THR A 292 -2.75 14.19 9.16
N MET A 293 -2.74 15.39 9.73
CA MET A 293 -3.96 16.19 9.94
C MET A 293 -4.68 16.48 8.62
N LYS A 294 -3.94 16.87 7.58
CA LYS A 294 -4.52 17.08 6.25
C LYS A 294 -5.18 15.82 5.70
N THR A 295 -4.52 14.67 5.83
CA THR A 295 -5.05 13.40 5.33
C THR A 295 -6.28 12.96 6.13
N ASN A 296 -6.24 13.07 7.46
CA ASN A 296 -7.34 12.69 8.33
C ASN A 296 -8.59 13.57 8.11
N LEU A 297 -8.42 14.87 7.85
CA LEU A 297 -9.55 15.75 7.52
C LEU A 297 -10.22 15.36 6.20
N ILE A 298 -9.42 14.97 5.21
CA ILE A 298 -9.93 14.48 3.92
C ILE A 298 -10.62 13.12 4.09
N GLU A 299 -10.03 12.22 4.87
CA GLU A 299 -10.64 10.94 5.21
C GLU A 299 -11.99 11.12 5.91
N LEU A 300 -12.09 12.06 6.86
CA LEU A 300 -13.36 12.40 7.52
C LEU A 300 -14.41 12.87 6.50
N GLY A 301 -14.05 13.76 5.58
CA GLY A 301 -14.93 14.21 4.50
C GLY A 301 -15.39 13.04 3.61
N MET A 302 -14.50 12.12 3.27
CA MET A 302 -14.81 10.95 2.43
C MET A 302 -15.66 9.91 3.18
N ARG A 303 -15.52 9.78 4.51
CA ARG A 303 -16.41 8.97 5.34
C ARG A 303 -17.83 9.55 5.38
N ILE A 304 -17.98 10.89 5.39
CA ILE A 304 -19.30 11.54 5.24
C ILE A 304 -19.90 11.22 3.87
N VAL A 305 -19.13 11.33 2.78
CA VAL A 305 -19.58 10.94 1.43
C VAL A 305 -19.98 9.46 1.38
N THR A 306 -19.23 8.59 2.06
CA THR A 306 -19.55 7.16 2.19
C THR A 306 -20.90 6.95 2.87
N VAL A 307 -21.17 7.64 3.99
CA VAL A 307 -22.48 7.60 4.67
C VAL A 307 -23.61 8.09 3.77
N CYS A 308 -23.41 9.19 3.03
CA CYS A 308 -24.37 9.63 2.02
C CYS A 308 -24.60 8.55 0.94
N GLY A 309 -23.54 7.88 0.49
CA GLY A 309 -23.61 6.74 -0.42
C GLY A 309 -24.47 5.61 0.12
N TYR A 310 -24.33 5.24 1.40
CA TYR A 310 -25.21 4.26 2.05
C TYR A 310 -26.69 4.68 2.00
N PHE A 311 -27.00 5.94 2.32
CA PHE A 311 -28.38 6.44 2.22
C PHE A 311 -28.91 6.41 0.79
N CYS A 312 -28.09 6.76 -0.20
CA CYS A 312 -28.47 6.67 -1.62
C CYS A 312 -28.75 5.22 -2.03
N ILE A 313 -27.90 4.26 -1.66
CA ILE A 313 -28.09 2.85 -1.98
C ILE A 313 -29.37 2.32 -1.30
N LEU A 314 -29.58 2.67 -0.03
CA LEU A 314 -30.79 2.28 0.71
C LEU A 314 -32.06 2.83 0.05
N TYR A 315 -32.04 4.11 -0.37
CA TYR A 315 -33.15 4.72 -1.08
C TYR A 315 -33.42 4.04 -2.43
N MET A 316 -32.37 3.72 -3.20
CA MET A 316 -32.49 2.99 -4.47
C MET A 316 -33.09 1.59 -4.29
N LEU A 317 -32.65 0.87 -3.26
CA LEU A 317 -33.19 -0.43 -2.90
C LEU A 317 -34.65 -0.33 -2.45
N PHE A 318 -34.99 0.68 -1.66
CA PHE A 318 -36.36 0.93 -1.22
C PHE A 318 -37.29 1.27 -2.40
N ASP A 319 -36.88 2.16 -3.30
CA ASP A 319 -37.65 2.49 -4.51
C ASP A 319 -37.90 1.25 -5.39
N ALA A 320 -36.85 0.45 -5.62
CA ALA A 320 -36.97 -0.78 -6.40
C ALA A 320 -37.90 -1.81 -5.73
N LEU A 321 -37.86 -1.91 -4.40
CA LEU A 321 -38.74 -2.80 -3.62
C LEU A 321 -40.20 -2.34 -3.69
N MET A 322 -40.47 -1.04 -3.51
CA MET A 322 -41.82 -0.48 -3.56
C MET A 322 -42.46 -0.62 -4.94
N LYS A 323 -41.65 -0.55 -6.00
CA LYS A 323 -42.08 -0.82 -7.39
C LYS A 323 -42.24 -2.31 -7.70
N LYS A 324 -41.95 -3.20 -6.75
CA LYS A 324 -41.96 -4.66 -6.91
C LYS A 324 -41.00 -5.18 -8.00
N GLU A 325 -39.96 -4.41 -8.31
CA GLU A 325 -38.94 -4.80 -9.29
C GLU A 325 -37.93 -5.78 -8.69
N ILE A 326 -37.72 -5.69 -7.37
CA ILE A 326 -36.90 -6.62 -6.60
C ILE A 326 -37.71 -7.25 -5.47
N THR A 327 -37.29 -8.43 -5.02
CA THR A 327 -37.88 -9.14 -3.89
C THR A 327 -37.40 -8.59 -2.56
N VAL A 328 -38.13 -8.90 -1.48
CA VAL A 328 -37.71 -8.58 -0.10
C VAL A 328 -36.36 -9.23 0.23
N GLY A 329 -36.11 -10.46 -0.25
CA GLY A 329 -34.83 -11.12 -0.05
C GLY A 329 -33.69 -10.47 -0.82
N ALA A 330 -33.93 -9.98 -2.04
CA ALA A 330 -32.92 -9.23 -2.80
C ALA A 330 -32.55 -7.93 -2.07
N PHE A 331 -33.54 -7.20 -1.54
CA PHE A 331 -33.30 -6.02 -0.71
C PHE A 331 -32.40 -6.35 0.49
N ALA A 332 -32.75 -7.38 1.27
CA ALA A 332 -32.01 -7.76 2.47
C ALA A 332 -30.58 -8.23 2.16
N ALA A 333 -30.41 -9.04 1.11
CA ALA A 333 -29.11 -9.54 0.69
C ALA A 333 -28.18 -8.41 0.22
N VAL A 334 -28.67 -7.54 -0.68
CA VAL A 334 -27.86 -6.41 -1.16
C VAL A 334 -27.51 -5.51 0.01
N PHE A 335 -28.47 -5.14 0.87
CA PHE A 335 -28.23 -4.27 2.02
C PHE A 335 -27.16 -4.82 2.98
N ASN A 336 -27.22 -6.10 3.32
CA ASN A 336 -26.22 -6.74 4.19
C ASN A 336 -24.84 -6.83 3.51
N SER A 337 -24.80 -7.04 2.19
CA SER A 337 -23.54 -7.10 1.43
C SER A 337 -22.85 -5.75 1.24
N ILE A 338 -23.53 -4.61 1.48
CA ILE A 338 -22.92 -3.27 1.27
C ILE A 338 -21.68 -3.09 2.14
N GLY A 339 -21.75 -3.46 3.42
CA GLY A 339 -20.61 -3.34 4.34
C GLY A 339 -19.40 -4.14 3.84
N MET A 340 -19.64 -5.31 3.30
CA MET A 340 -18.62 -6.18 2.72
C MET A 340 -18.05 -5.63 1.41
N LEU A 341 -18.89 -5.07 0.52
CA LEU A 341 -18.45 -4.35 -0.67
C LEU A 341 -17.49 -3.21 -0.31
N TYR A 342 -17.83 -2.41 0.71
CA TYR A 342 -16.93 -1.36 1.21
C TYR A 342 -15.64 -1.93 1.80
N GLY A 343 -15.73 -2.97 2.63
CA GLY A 343 -14.57 -3.60 3.26
C GLY A 343 -13.57 -4.13 2.23
N ILE A 344 -14.05 -4.90 1.25
CA ILE A 344 -13.22 -5.46 0.16
C ILE A 344 -12.64 -4.33 -0.71
N MET A 345 -13.42 -3.29 -1.01
CA MET A 345 -12.94 -2.14 -1.77
C MET A 345 -11.84 -1.36 -1.04
N GLU A 346 -12.05 -1.08 0.25
CA GLU A 346 -11.08 -0.41 1.10
C GLU A 346 -9.80 -1.24 1.19
N GLU A 347 -9.89 -2.56 1.25
CA GLU A 347 -8.74 -3.44 1.30
C GLU A 347 -7.87 -3.40 0.01
N VAL A 348 -8.49 -3.48 -1.17
CA VAL A 348 -7.75 -3.34 -2.46
C VAL A 348 -7.04 -2.01 -2.52
N ILE A 349 -7.79 -0.95 -2.28
CA ILE A 349 -7.35 0.40 -2.59
C ILE A 349 -6.36 0.88 -1.52
N CYS A 350 -6.74 0.79 -0.24
CA CYS A 350 -5.96 1.37 0.84
C CYS A 350 -4.76 0.50 1.22
N ARG A 351 -4.95 -0.83 1.32
CA ARG A 351 -3.88 -1.75 1.75
C ARG A 351 -3.03 -2.19 0.57
N HIS A 352 -3.61 -2.84 -0.42
CA HIS A 352 -2.83 -3.51 -1.47
C HIS A 352 -2.11 -2.52 -2.40
N ILE A 353 -2.84 -1.57 -3.00
CA ILE A 353 -2.22 -0.58 -3.91
C ILE A 353 -1.23 0.33 -3.15
N GLY A 354 -1.54 0.67 -1.90
CA GLY A 354 -0.64 1.44 -1.04
C GLY A 354 0.67 0.70 -0.72
N GLU A 355 0.58 -0.59 -0.40
CA GLU A 355 1.74 -1.43 -0.11
C GLU A 355 2.60 -1.70 -1.34
N ILE A 356 2.00 -1.92 -2.51
CA ILE A 356 2.73 -2.04 -3.79
C ILE A 356 3.61 -0.81 -4.01
N ALA A 357 3.06 0.39 -3.82
CA ALA A 357 3.80 1.65 -3.97
C ALA A 357 4.95 1.80 -2.97
N LYS A 358 4.80 1.27 -1.75
CA LYS A 358 5.85 1.30 -0.72
C LYS A 358 6.96 0.27 -1.00
N ASN A 359 6.58 -0.95 -1.37
CA ASN A 359 7.51 -2.05 -1.63
C ASN A 359 8.32 -1.85 -2.92
N LEU A 360 7.82 -1.06 -3.87
CA LEU A 360 8.56 -0.64 -5.07
C LEU A 360 9.87 0.10 -4.75
N GLY A 361 9.99 0.73 -3.59
CA GLY A 361 11.22 1.43 -3.19
C GLY A 361 12.30 0.49 -2.64
N THR A 362 11.94 -0.74 -2.23
CA THR A 362 12.83 -1.69 -1.55
C THR A 362 13.26 -2.87 -2.42
N ILE A 363 12.62 -3.07 -3.57
CA ILE A 363 12.85 -4.16 -4.55
C ILE A 363 13.43 -3.55 -5.83
#